data_AF-A0A9P7JRV8-F1
#
_entry.id   AF-A0A9P7JRV8-F1
#
_cell.length_a   1.000
_cell.length_b   1.000
_cell.length_c   1.000
_cell.angle_alpha   90.00
_cell.angle_beta   90.00
_cell.angle_gamma   90.00
#
_symmetry.space_group_name_H-M   'P 1'
#
loop_
_entity.id
_entity.type
_entity.pdbx_description
1 polymer ?
#
loop_
_entity_poly.entity_id
_entity_poly.type
_entity_poly.pdbx_seq_one_letter_code
_entity_poly.pdbx_strand_id
1 'polypeptide(L)'
;MTVALNDVVILSDLLAHVESFGNWDEISAVLKKWYRMRKPLASTINTMSMSWAGIFAAHGEAFDIMQEGAFKFYGKGAKYSDEPMSLAAGILKSPSLLARNSIAIAVYSIWVLFTHPRPGNEYAPQFYEYPLLLVKALNVIWTIGVVMGPVMWAEM
;
A
#
# COMPACT_ATOMS: atom_id res chain seq x y z
N MET A 1 14.90 6.67 2.04
CA MET A 1 15.61 7.45 3.07
C MET A 1 14.87 7.49 4.41
N THR A 2 13.55 7.73 4.44
CA THR A 2 12.76 7.85 5.68
C THR A 2 12.95 6.70 6.68
N VAL A 3 12.94 5.44 6.20
CA VAL A 3 13.17 4.26 7.05
C VAL A 3 14.54 4.34 7.73
N ALA A 4 15.60 4.62 6.97
CA ALA A 4 16.96 4.70 7.49
C ALA A 4 17.11 5.83 8.52
N LEU A 5 16.54 7.01 8.25
CA LEU A 5 16.59 8.13 9.21
C LEU A 5 15.85 7.81 10.51
N ASN A 6 14.64 7.23 10.41
CA ASN A 6 13.90 6.79 11.59
C ASN A 6 14.64 5.68 12.36
N ASP A 7 15.28 4.74 11.66
CA ASP A 7 16.08 3.68 12.27
C ASP A 7 17.27 4.24 13.05
N VAL A 8 17.97 5.24 12.50
CA VAL A 8 19.08 5.93 13.15
C VAL A 8 18.61 6.65 14.41
N VAL A 9 17.49 7.38 14.35
CA VAL A 9 16.93 8.08 15.54
C VAL A 9 16.63 7.08 16.66
N ILE A 10 15.86 6.02 16.37
CA ILE A 10 15.50 5.02 17.39
C ILE A 10 16.74 4.32 17.93
N LEU A 11 17.70 3.96 17.06
CA LEU A 11 18.91 3.28 17.51
C LEU A 11 19.78 4.21 18.37
N SER A 12 19.92 5.47 17.99
CA SER A 12 20.69 6.45 18.75
C SER A 12 20.12 6.67 20.16
N ASP A 13 18.80 6.78 20.29
CA ASP A 13 18.13 6.91 21.60
C ASP A 13 18.35 5.68 22.47
N LEU A 14 18.30 4.48 21.89
CA LEU A 14 18.51 3.25 22.65
C LEU A 14 19.97 3.06 23.06
N LEU A 15 20.92 3.38 22.18
CA LEU A 15 22.36 3.29 22.46
C LEU A 15 22.84 4.36 23.46
N ALA A 16 22.16 5.51 23.56
CA ALA A 16 22.48 6.55 24.53
C ALA A 16 22.37 6.08 26.00
N HIS A 17 21.64 4.99 26.25
CA HIS A 17 21.44 4.41 27.58
C HIS A 17 22.32 3.18 27.85
N VAL A 18 23.22 2.82 26.93
CA VAL A 18 24.13 1.68 27.08
C VAL A 18 25.38 2.13 27.84
N GLU A 19 25.72 1.41 28.90
CA GLU A 19 26.90 1.74 29.72
C GLU A 19 28.20 1.20 29.11
N SER A 20 28.15 0.01 28.49
CA SER A 20 29.32 -0.62 27.87
C SER A 20 28.97 -1.30 26.56
N PHE A 21 29.54 -0.80 25.46
CA PHE A 21 29.46 -1.44 24.14
C PHE A 21 30.22 -2.77 24.05
N GLY A 22 31.05 -3.10 25.05
CA GLY A 22 31.72 -4.40 25.13
C GLY A 22 30.82 -5.51 25.69
N ASN A 23 29.68 -5.18 26.29
CA ASN A 23 28.74 -6.14 26.82
C ASN A 23 27.74 -6.59 25.74
N TRP A 24 27.99 -7.76 25.15
CA TRP A 24 27.14 -8.29 24.08
C TRP A 24 25.70 -8.58 24.53
N ASP A 25 25.47 -8.97 25.78
CA ASP A 25 24.12 -9.28 26.26
C ASP A 25 23.25 -8.02 26.32
N GLU A 26 23.83 -6.89 26.75
CA GLU A 26 23.19 -5.58 26.77
C GLU A 26 22.90 -5.07 25.36
N ILE A 27 23.90 -5.13 24.46
CA ILE A 27 23.74 -4.73 23.06
C ILE A 27 22.70 -5.59 22.34
N SER A 28 22.71 -6.91 22.56
CA SER A 28 21.73 -7.83 21.96
C SER A 28 20.30 -7.53 22.42
N ALA A 29 20.10 -7.19 23.69
CA ALA A 29 18.79 -6.77 24.21
C ALA A 29 18.32 -5.47 23.56
N VAL A 30 19.20 -4.49 23.42
CA VAL A 30 18.92 -3.21 22.74
C VAL A 30 18.55 -3.43 21.28
N LEU A 31 19.32 -4.24 20.53
CA LEU A 31 19.06 -4.52 19.12
C LEU A 31 17.73 -5.27 18.92
N LYS A 32 17.36 -6.19 19.81
CA LYS A 32 16.04 -6.85 19.79
C LYS A 32 14.91 -5.85 20.00
N LYS A 33 15.07 -4.89 20.92
CA LYS A 33 14.10 -3.82 21.15
C LYS A 33 13.99 -2.89 19.94
N TRP A 34 15.12 -2.46 19.38
CA TRP A 34 15.20 -1.66 18.16
C TRP A 34 14.48 -2.35 17.00
N TYR A 35 14.72 -3.65 16.78
CA TYR A 35 14.06 -4.43 15.73
C TYR A 35 12.53 -4.40 15.84
N ARG A 36 11.99 -4.52 17.06
CA ARG A 36 10.54 -4.42 17.29
C ARG A 36 10.00 -3.01 17.04
N MET A 37 10.74 -1.98 17.45
CA MET A 37 10.31 -0.58 17.30
C MET A 37 10.34 -0.09 15.85
N ARG A 38 11.32 -0.54 15.04
CA ARG A 38 11.40 -0.16 13.63
C ARG A 38 10.36 -0.86 12.75
N LYS A 39 9.94 -2.07 13.12
CA LYS A 39 9.14 -2.94 12.25
C LYS A 39 7.87 -2.27 11.72
N PRO A 40 7.04 -1.54 12.50
CA PRO A 40 5.81 -0.95 11.97
C PRO A 40 6.03 0.07 10.83
N LEU A 41 7.02 0.96 10.95
CA LEU A 41 7.31 1.94 9.88
C LEU A 41 7.94 1.25 8.66
N ALA A 42 8.95 0.41 8.91
CA ALA A 42 9.65 -0.29 7.83
C ALA A 42 8.69 -1.17 7.03
N SER A 43 7.87 -1.95 7.72
CA SER A 43 6.82 -2.80 7.14
C SER A 43 5.84 -1.96 6.31
N THR A 44 5.30 -0.87 6.87
CA THR A 44 4.35 -0.02 6.14
C THR A 44 4.95 0.54 4.84
N ILE A 45 6.17 1.08 4.89
CA ILE A 45 6.83 1.66 3.72
C ILE A 45 7.20 0.58 2.70
N ASN A 46 7.72 -0.57 3.15
CA ASN A 46 8.09 -1.68 2.29
C ASN A 46 6.87 -2.27 1.58
N THR A 47 5.81 -2.60 2.35
CA THR A 47 4.56 -3.12 1.81
C THR A 47 4.00 -2.15 0.80
N MET A 48 3.87 -0.87 1.16
CA MET A 48 3.33 0.14 0.26
C MET A 48 4.16 0.27 -1.02
N SER A 49 5.49 0.35 -0.91
CA SER A 49 6.36 0.49 -2.08
C SER A 49 6.21 -0.68 -3.05
N MET A 50 6.21 -1.92 -2.55
CA MET A 50 6.08 -3.11 -3.39
C MET A 50 4.68 -3.22 -3.98
N SER A 51 3.65 -2.99 -3.16
CA SER A 51 2.24 -3.00 -3.57
C SER A 51 1.95 -1.97 -4.66
N TRP A 52 2.37 -0.72 -4.46
CA TRP A 52 2.13 0.36 -5.41
C TRP A 52 2.95 0.16 -6.68
N ALA A 53 4.20 -0.28 -6.59
CA ALA A 53 4.97 -0.64 -7.77
C ALA A 53 4.27 -1.77 -8.56
N GLY A 54 3.80 -2.81 -7.87
CA GLY A 54 3.08 -3.92 -8.48
C GLY A 54 1.76 -3.54 -9.17
N ILE A 55 1.13 -2.43 -8.77
CA ILE A 55 -0.11 -1.93 -9.37
C ILE A 55 0.17 -0.89 -10.46
N PHE A 56 1.00 0.12 -10.17
CA PHE A 56 1.22 1.29 -11.03
C PHE A 56 2.31 1.11 -12.09
N ALA A 57 3.24 0.18 -11.90
CA ALA A 57 4.28 -0.10 -12.90
C ALA A 57 3.95 -1.33 -13.77
N ALA A 58 2.90 -2.09 -13.42
CA ALA A 58 2.46 -3.23 -14.20
C ALA A 58 1.58 -2.81 -15.38
N HIS A 59 1.51 -3.68 -16.39
CA HIS A 59 0.74 -3.49 -17.61
C HIS A 59 -0.32 -4.57 -17.76
N GLY A 60 -1.48 -4.19 -18.30
CA GLY A 60 -2.58 -5.09 -18.61
C GLY A 60 -3.90 -4.56 -18.10
N GLU A 61 -4.99 -5.07 -18.66
CA GLU A 61 -6.32 -4.49 -18.47
C GLU A 61 -6.75 -4.35 -17.00
N ALA A 62 -6.45 -5.34 -16.14
CA ALA A 62 -6.77 -5.26 -14.72
C ALA A 62 -5.97 -4.16 -14.01
N PHE A 63 -4.71 -3.96 -14.39
CA PHE A 63 -3.86 -2.89 -13.86
C PHE A 63 -4.33 -1.53 -14.33
N ASP A 64 -4.67 -1.39 -15.62
CA ASP A 64 -5.18 -0.14 -16.17
C ASP A 64 -6.47 0.31 -15.46
N ILE A 65 -7.39 -0.63 -15.20
CA ILE A 65 -8.63 -0.37 -14.44
C ILE A 65 -8.32 0.09 -13.01
N MET A 66 -7.38 -0.58 -12.33
CA MET A 66 -6.99 -0.21 -10.96
C MET A 66 -6.27 1.14 -10.91
N GLN A 67 -5.40 1.44 -11.87
CA GLN A 67 -4.68 2.71 -11.95
C GLN A 67 -5.67 3.86 -12.19
N GLU A 68 -6.57 3.72 -13.16
CA GLU A 68 -7.62 4.71 -13.43
C GLU A 68 -8.53 4.92 -12.22
N GLY A 69 -8.97 3.81 -11.61
CA GLY A 69 -9.78 3.84 -10.39
C GLY A 69 -9.07 4.53 -9.23
N ALA A 70 -7.77 4.28 -9.02
CA ALA A 70 -6.96 4.94 -8.01
C ALA A 70 -6.86 6.45 -8.25
N PHE A 71 -6.55 6.88 -9.48
CA PHE A 71 -6.50 8.31 -9.82
C PHE A 71 -7.84 9.00 -9.61
N LYS A 72 -8.94 8.38 -10.04
CA LYS A 72 -10.30 8.89 -9.80
C LYS A 72 -10.65 8.91 -8.32
N PHE A 73 -10.20 7.93 -7.53
CA PHE A 73 -10.43 7.86 -6.09
C PHE A 73 -9.72 9.03 -5.38
N TYR A 74 -8.45 9.26 -5.68
CA TYR A 74 -7.68 10.39 -5.13
C TYR A 74 -8.23 11.74 -5.60
N GLY A 75 -8.75 11.81 -6.84
CA GLY A 75 -9.37 13.01 -7.39
C GLY A 75 -10.67 13.46 -6.69
N LYS A 76 -11.26 12.63 -5.82
CA LYS A 76 -12.47 13.00 -5.04
C LYS A 76 -12.21 14.03 -3.94
N GLY A 77 -10.94 14.38 -3.68
CA GLY A 77 -10.53 15.42 -2.74
C GLY A 77 -9.74 14.90 -1.54
N ALA A 78 -9.30 15.84 -0.70
CA ALA A 78 -8.32 15.61 0.37
C ALA A 78 -8.66 14.41 1.28
N LYS A 79 -9.94 14.25 1.64
CA LYS A 79 -10.41 13.14 2.48
C LYS A 79 -10.04 11.75 1.95
N TYR A 80 -9.91 11.57 0.64
CA TYR A 80 -9.59 10.29 0.01
C TYR A 80 -8.10 10.12 -0.33
N SER A 81 -7.37 11.23 -0.46
CA SER A 81 -5.93 11.24 -0.75
C SER A 81 -5.06 11.30 0.50
N ASP A 82 -5.50 11.98 1.57
CA ASP A 82 -4.66 12.29 2.73
C ASP A 82 -4.13 11.04 3.42
N GLU A 83 -4.96 10.01 3.56
CA GLU A 83 -4.59 8.78 4.27
C GLU A 83 -3.56 7.94 3.48
N PRO A 84 -3.77 7.61 2.19
CA PRO A 84 -2.74 7.04 1.32
C PRO A 84 -1.46 7.87 1.24
N MET A 85 -1.56 9.20 1.14
CA MET A 85 -0.39 10.07 1.05
C MET A 85 0.36 10.16 2.39
N SER A 86 -0.34 10.07 3.52
CA SER A 86 0.28 10.01 4.85
C SER A 86 0.99 8.69 5.11
N LEU A 87 0.46 7.58 4.58
CA LEU A 87 1.16 6.30 4.54
C LEU A 87 2.42 6.43 3.66
N ALA A 88 2.32 7.10 2.51
CA ALA A 88 3.43 7.32 1.60
C ALA A 88 4.54 8.21 2.16
N ALA A 89 4.17 9.23 2.93
CA ALA A 89 5.09 10.07 3.65
C ALA A 89 5.73 9.35 4.87
N GLY A 90 5.24 8.17 5.26
CA GLY A 90 5.69 7.46 6.45
C GLY A 90 5.21 8.10 7.77
N ILE A 91 4.18 8.96 7.70
CA ILE A 91 3.56 9.60 8.86
C ILE A 91 2.67 8.57 9.58
N LEU A 92 1.82 7.88 8.81
CA LEU A 92 1.01 6.77 9.31
C LEU A 92 1.79 5.47 9.18
N LYS A 93 1.80 4.66 10.25
CA LYS A 93 2.63 3.45 10.39
C LYS A 93 1.75 2.22 10.59
N SER A 94 0.83 1.97 9.66
CA SER A 94 -0.16 0.91 9.79
C SER A 94 -0.32 0.11 8.49
N PRO A 95 0.21 -1.12 8.43
CA PRO A 95 -0.01 -2.02 7.30
C PRO A 95 -1.48 -2.39 7.10
N SER A 96 -2.26 -2.50 8.18
CA SER A 96 -3.70 -2.76 8.09
C SER A 96 -4.47 -1.62 7.44
N LEU A 97 -4.06 -0.37 7.69
CA LEU A 97 -4.62 0.81 7.04
C LEU A 97 -4.32 0.81 5.55
N LEU A 98 -3.10 0.44 5.17
CA LEU A 98 -2.71 0.27 3.77
C LEU A 98 -3.57 -0.78 3.05
N ALA A 99 -3.79 -1.95 3.67
CA ALA A 99 -4.66 -2.98 3.11
C ALA A 99 -6.09 -2.47 2.91
N ARG A 100 -6.65 -1.80 3.92
CA ARG A 100 -7.99 -1.23 3.86
C ARG A 100 -8.14 -0.23 2.71
N ASN A 101 -7.19 0.69 2.56
CA ASN A 101 -7.21 1.67 1.45
C ASN A 101 -7.12 0.98 0.09
N SER A 102 -6.28 -0.04 -0.01
CA SER A 102 -6.08 -0.78 -1.26
C SER A 102 -7.33 -1.54 -1.70
N ILE A 103 -8.01 -2.18 -0.74
CA ILE A 103 -9.31 -2.82 -0.99
C ILE A 103 -10.35 -1.77 -1.39
N ALA A 104 -10.39 -0.62 -0.71
CA ALA A 104 -11.32 0.46 -1.06
C ALA A 104 -11.09 0.99 -2.48
N ILE A 105 -9.83 1.15 -2.89
CA ILE A 105 -9.45 1.55 -4.25
C ILE A 105 -9.88 0.48 -5.26
N ALA A 106 -9.67 -0.81 -4.98
CA ALA A 106 -10.08 -1.89 -5.88
C ALA A 106 -11.60 -1.93 -6.09
N VAL A 107 -12.38 -1.86 -5.00
CA VAL A 107 -13.84 -1.81 -5.06
C VAL A 107 -14.30 -0.57 -5.82
N TYR A 108 -13.66 0.58 -5.59
CA TYR A 108 -13.96 1.80 -6.33
C TYR A 108 -13.61 1.68 -7.82
N SER A 109 -12.51 1.00 -8.15
CA SER A 109 -12.08 0.78 -9.54
C SER A 109 -13.10 -0.08 -10.30
N ILE A 110 -13.65 -1.11 -9.62
CA ILE A 110 -14.76 -1.90 -10.16
C ILE A 110 -16.00 -1.03 -10.33
N TRP A 111 -16.34 -0.17 -9.36
CA TRP A 111 -17.46 0.75 -9.52
C TRP A 111 -17.28 1.70 -10.71
N VAL A 112 -16.08 2.25 -10.90
CA VAL A 112 -15.72 3.08 -12.06
C VAL A 112 -15.89 2.30 -13.36
N LEU A 113 -15.44 1.04 -13.41
CA LEU A 113 -15.56 0.17 -14.59
C LEU A 113 -17.00 0.02 -15.10
N PHE A 114 -17.99 0.00 -14.19
CA PHE A 114 -19.41 -0.11 -14.54
C PHE A 114 -20.12 1.22 -14.78
N THR A 115 -19.59 2.34 -14.26
CA THR A 115 -20.32 3.61 -14.22
C THR A 115 -19.73 4.71 -15.08
N HIS A 116 -18.44 4.63 -15.41
CA HIS A 116 -17.73 5.69 -16.12
C HIS A 116 -17.47 5.32 -17.58
N PRO A 117 -17.40 6.32 -18.48
CA PRO A 117 -16.91 6.12 -19.83
C PRO A 117 -15.47 5.57 -19.80
N ARG A 118 -15.18 4.66 -20.73
CA ARG A 118 -13.86 4.04 -20.89
C ARG A 118 -13.05 4.80 -21.94
N PRO A 119 -11.71 4.72 -21.91
CA PRO A 119 -10.88 5.28 -22.98
C PRO A 119 -11.34 4.76 -24.35
N GLY A 120 -11.74 5.67 -25.24
CA GLY A 120 -12.27 5.35 -26.57
C GLY A 120 -13.80 5.24 -26.68
N ASN A 121 -14.54 5.34 -25.57
CA ASN A 121 -16.00 5.41 -25.56
C ASN A 121 -16.48 6.65 -24.80
N GLU A 122 -17.36 7.45 -25.39
CA GLU A 122 -17.89 8.67 -24.76
C GLU A 122 -18.98 8.38 -23.71
N TYR A 123 -19.60 7.20 -23.78
CA TYR A 123 -20.74 6.83 -22.94
C TYR A 123 -20.36 5.82 -21.85
N ALA A 124 -21.10 5.88 -20.75
CA ALA A 124 -21.05 4.86 -19.71
C ALA A 124 -21.49 3.48 -20.27
N PRO A 125 -21.02 2.37 -19.69
CA PRO A 125 -21.36 1.04 -20.15
C PRO A 125 -22.86 0.79 -20.18
N GLN A 126 -23.33 0.15 -21.25
CA GLN A 126 -24.73 -0.26 -21.34
C GLN A 126 -24.94 -1.63 -20.69
N PHE A 127 -26.20 -1.94 -20.31
CA PHE A 127 -26.54 -3.17 -19.61
C PHE A 127 -26.11 -4.45 -20.32
N TYR A 128 -26.06 -4.47 -21.67
CA TYR A 128 -25.62 -5.65 -22.42
C TYR A 128 -24.11 -5.93 -22.28
N GLU A 129 -23.30 -4.95 -21.89
CA GLU A 129 -21.85 -5.13 -21.68
C GLU A 129 -21.51 -5.67 -20.28
N TYR A 130 -22.47 -5.68 -19.36
CA TYR A 130 -22.26 -6.03 -17.96
C TYR A 130 -21.70 -7.45 -17.75
N PRO A 131 -22.10 -8.49 -18.51
CA PRO A 131 -21.51 -9.81 -18.38
C PRO A 131 -19.99 -9.82 -18.63
N LEU A 132 -19.53 -9.09 -19.66
CA LEU A 132 -18.11 -8.98 -19.96
C LEU A 132 -17.36 -8.17 -18.89
N LEU A 133 -17.98 -7.08 -18.42
CA LEU A 133 -17.41 -6.26 -17.35
C LEU A 133 -17.28 -7.04 -16.03
N LEU A 134 -18.19 -7.96 -15.75
CA LEU A 134 -18.13 -8.80 -14.56
C LEU A 134 -16.92 -9.73 -14.59
N VAL A 135 -16.56 -10.28 -15.77
CA VAL A 135 -15.32 -11.05 -15.93
C VAL A 135 -14.09 -10.18 -15.66
N LYS A 136 -14.08 -8.94 -16.17
CA LYS A 136 -12.99 -7.98 -15.89
C LYS A 136 -12.90 -7.63 -14.41
N ALA A 137 -14.04 -7.43 -13.74
CA ALA A 137 -14.08 -7.16 -12.30
C ALA A 137 -13.53 -8.34 -11.48
N LEU A 138 -13.88 -9.58 -11.84
CA LEU A 138 -13.29 -10.77 -11.22
C LEU A 138 -11.77 -10.84 -11.44
N ASN A 139 -11.30 -10.48 -12.63
CA ASN A 139 -9.87 -10.41 -12.92
C ASN A 139 -9.17 -9.35 -12.03
N VAL A 140 -9.77 -8.17 -11.85
CA VAL A 140 -9.25 -7.13 -10.93
C VAL A 140 -9.14 -7.65 -9.49
N ILE A 141 -10.18 -8.33 -8.98
CA ILE A 141 -10.19 -8.92 -7.63
C ILE A 141 -9.08 -9.97 -7.50
N TRP A 142 -8.91 -10.81 -8.52
CA TRP A 142 -7.84 -11.82 -8.55
C TRP A 142 -6.45 -11.16 -8.55
N THR A 143 -6.23 -10.19 -9.44
CA THR A 143 -4.95 -9.49 -9.59
C THR A 143 -4.54 -8.79 -8.30
N ILE A 144 -5.45 -8.05 -7.64
CA ILE A 144 -5.11 -7.39 -6.38
C ILE A 144 -4.78 -8.41 -5.28
N GLY A 145 -5.49 -9.55 -5.23
CA GLY A 145 -5.18 -10.63 -4.30
C GLY A 145 -3.77 -11.18 -4.49
N VAL A 146 -3.36 -11.41 -5.75
CA VAL A 146 -2.02 -11.92 -6.10
C VAL A 146 -0.91 -10.89 -5.83
N VAL A 147 -1.16 -9.60 -6.08
CA VAL A 147 -0.15 -8.54 -5.86
C VAL A 147 -0.04 -8.16 -4.39
N MET A 148 -1.16 -7.99 -3.69
CA MET A 148 -1.17 -7.49 -2.31
C MET A 148 -1.01 -8.61 -1.29
N GLY A 149 -1.58 -9.80 -1.56
CA GLY A 149 -1.60 -10.91 -0.61
C GLY A 149 -0.22 -11.32 -0.12
N PRO A 150 0.74 -11.64 -1.01
CA PRO A 150 2.09 -12.04 -0.61
C PRO A 150 2.84 -10.95 0.15
N VAL A 151 2.69 -9.69 -0.28
CA VAL A 151 3.38 -8.53 0.30
C VAL A 151 2.85 -8.26 1.72
N MET A 152 1.54 -8.31 1.91
CA MET A 152 0.91 -8.19 3.22
C MET A 152 1.32 -9.34 4.14
N TRP A 153 1.35 -10.58 3.63
CA TRP A 153 1.76 -11.75 4.42
C TRP A 153 3.22 -11.70 4.88
N ALA A 154 4.12 -11.22 4.01
CA ALA A 154 5.55 -11.14 4.33
C ALA A 154 5.87 -10.12 5.44
N GLU A 155 5.01 -9.11 5.59
CA GLU A 155 5.28 -7.93 6.43
C GLU A 155 4.44 -7.89 7.72
N MET A 156 3.43 -8.77 7.86
CA MET A 156 2.69 -9.04 9.10
C MET A 156 3.47 -10.00 10.02
#